data_AF-A0A350CPR1-F1
#
_entry.id   AF-A0A350CPR1-F1
#
_cell.length_a   1.000
_cell.length_b   1.000
_cell.length_c   1.000
_cell.angle_alpha   90.00
_cell.angle_beta   90.00
_cell.angle_gamma   90.00
#
_symmetry.space_group_name_H-M   'P 1'
#
loop_
_entity.id
_entity.type
_entity.pdbx_description
1 polymer ?
#
loop_
_entity_poly.entity_id
_entity_poly.type
_entity_poly.pdbx_seq_one_letter_code
_entity_poly.pdbx_strand_id
1 'polypeptide(L)'
;VDGMPQRMIDNEYLAALERAAPLRRLWIALRSALAWKAHTGMTGAHAFKVLMQALRQDPASVAQVVMAANAPVLLQRSMVDGKPAEGVMSAGQVAVLIGQLQSCREVVDAIVADARSARARLNTY
;
A
#
# COMPACT_ATOMS: atom_id res chain seq x y z
N VAL A 1 -7.73 6.40 -8.99
CA VAL A 1 -7.38 5.57 -7.82
C VAL A 1 -7.60 6.47 -6.62
N ASP A 2 -8.49 6.10 -5.71
CA ASP A 2 -9.43 6.95 -4.94
C ASP A 2 -8.87 8.10 -4.07
N GLY A 3 -7.60 8.53 -4.22
CA GLY A 3 -7.03 9.70 -3.54
C GLY A 3 -6.97 9.62 -2.00
N MET A 4 -7.61 8.60 -1.42
CA MET A 4 -7.72 8.35 0.00
C MET A 4 -6.40 7.74 0.48
N PRO A 5 -5.69 8.39 1.41
CA PRO A 5 -4.46 7.84 1.97
C PRO A 5 -4.79 6.55 2.73
N GLN A 6 -4.48 5.41 2.12
CA GLN A 6 -4.56 4.12 2.80
C GLN A 6 -3.42 4.03 3.82
N ARG A 7 -3.75 3.56 5.03
CA ARG A 7 -2.73 3.24 6.03
C ARG A 7 -2.04 1.94 5.62
N MET A 8 -0.73 2.03 5.42
CA MET A 8 0.12 0.88 5.12
C MET A 8 0.65 0.28 6.42
N ILE A 9 0.83 -1.03 6.45
CA ILE A 9 1.59 -1.69 7.51
C ILE A 9 3.07 -1.35 7.30
N ASP A 10 3.72 -0.83 8.34
CA ASP A 10 5.16 -0.55 8.33
C ASP A 10 5.95 -1.84 8.09
N ASN A 11 6.86 -1.81 7.12
CA ASN A 11 7.76 -2.92 6.82
C ASN A 11 9.14 -2.42 6.37
N GLU A 12 10.06 -3.35 6.16
CA GLU A 12 11.44 -3.06 5.79
C GLU A 12 11.53 -2.33 4.44
N TYR A 13 10.63 -2.64 3.50
CA TYR A 13 10.55 -1.97 2.21
C TYR A 13 10.18 -0.50 2.36
N LEU A 14 9.14 -0.19 3.14
CA LEU A 14 8.70 1.19 3.38
C LEU A 14 9.76 1.98 4.14
N ALA A 15 10.37 1.37 5.18
CA ALA A 15 11.48 1.98 5.91
C ALA A 15 12.70 2.24 5.02
N ALA A 16 13.02 1.33 4.09
CA ALA A 16 14.09 1.53 3.13
C ALA A 16 13.77 2.63 2.11
N LEU A 17 12.50 2.79 1.72
CA LEU A 17 12.03 3.84 0.83
C LEU A 17 12.08 5.22 1.49
N GLU A 18 11.64 5.31 2.75
CA GLU A 18 11.70 6.54 3.55
C GLU A 18 13.14 6.98 3.80
N ARG A 19 14.01 6.03 4.17
CA ARG A 19 15.45 6.29 4.41
C ARG A 19 16.28 6.41 3.12
N ALA A 20 15.71 6.14 1.95
CA ALA A 20 16.46 6.20 0.70
C ALA A 20 16.95 7.62 0.44
N ALA A 21 18.27 7.76 0.31
CA ALA A 21 18.90 9.01 -0.14
C ALA A 21 18.36 9.42 -1.52
N PRO A 22 18.38 10.74 -1.86
CA PRO A 22 17.81 11.27 -3.12
C PRO A 22 18.24 10.52 -4.38
N LEU A 23 19.48 10.02 -4.42
CA LEU A 23 20.04 9.25 -5.53
C LEU A 23 19.39 7.86 -5.68
N ARG A 24 19.08 7.18 -4.56
CA ARG A 24 18.43 5.86 -4.59
C ARG A 24 16.95 6.00 -4.96
N ARG A 25 16.29 7.08 -4.53
CA ARG A 25 14.93 7.45 -4.97
C ARG A 25 14.88 7.70 -6.48
N LEU A 26 15.87 8.40 -7.02
CA LEU A 26 16.00 8.63 -8.46
C LEU A 26 16.18 7.32 -9.22
N TRP A 27 17.01 6.39 -8.72
CA TRP A 27 17.22 5.09 -9.34
C TRP A 27 15.96 4.21 -9.33
N ILE A 28 15.22 4.18 -8.20
CA ILE A 28 13.94 3.47 -8.10
C ILE A 28 12.92 4.08 -9.08
N ALA A 29 12.81 5.41 -9.13
CA ALA A 29 11.92 6.10 -10.06
C ALA A 29 12.25 5.76 -11.53
N LEU A 30 13.55 5.72 -11.90
CA LEU A 30 14.01 5.32 -13.23
C LEU A 30 13.64 3.87 -13.56
N ARG A 31 13.90 2.94 -12.63
CA ARG A 31 13.56 1.52 -12.81
C ARG A 31 12.04 1.31 -12.94
N SER A 32 11.26 2.00 -12.12
CA SER A 32 9.80 1.99 -12.20
C SER A 32 9.28 2.61 -13.50
N ALA A 33 9.88 3.69 -13.98
CA ALA A 33 9.52 4.29 -15.27
C ALA A 33 9.82 3.34 -16.44
N LEU A 34 10.92 2.58 -16.38
CA LEU A 34 11.25 1.55 -17.37
C LEU A 34 10.26 0.37 -17.32
N ALA A 35 9.88 -0.09 -16.12
CA ALA A 35 8.86 -1.12 -15.95
C ALA A 35 7.48 -0.65 -16.43
N TRP A 36 7.11 0.60 -16.15
CA TRP A 36 5.86 1.20 -16.60
C TRP A 36 5.82 1.34 -18.12
N LYS A 37 6.94 1.75 -18.74
CA LYS A 37 7.10 1.75 -20.21
C LYS A 37 6.90 0.35 -20.81
N ALA A 38 7.45 -0.68 -20.16
CA ALA A 38 7.30 -2.07 -20.61
C ALA A 38 5.83 -2.55 -20.54
N HIS A 39 5.08 -2.14 -19.52
CA HIS A 39 3.68 -2.54 -19.36
C HIS A 39 2.67 -1.70 -20.17
N THR A 40 2.98 -0.45 -20.51
CA THR A 40 2.04 0.46 -21.21
C THR A 40 2.23 0.54 -22.72
N GLY A 41 3.33 0.00 -23.28
CA GLY A 41 3.61 0.08 -24.71
C GLY A 41 3.86 1.52 -25.22
N MET A 42 4.08 2.48 -24.32
CA MET A 42 4.30 3.88 -24.67
C MET A 42 5.61 4.06 -25.45
N THR A 43 5.54 4.83 -26.54
CA THR A 43 6.73 5.26 -27.28
C THR A 43 7.62 6.14 -26.39
N GLY A 44 8.95 6.06 -26.55
CA GLY A 44 9.91 6.78 -25.70
C GLY A 44 9.67 8.30 -25.65
N ALA A 45 9.17 8.88 -26.74
CA ALA A 45 8.78 10.29 -26.81
C ALA A 45 7.57 10.62 -25.93
N HIS A 46 6.58 9.73 -25.84
CA HIS A 46 5.40 9.92 -24.99
C HIS A 46 5.78 9.81 -23.51
N ALA A 47 6.64 8.85 -23.16
CA ALA A 47 7.20 8.72 -21.81
C ALA A 47 7.99 9.96 -21.39
N PHE A 48 8.80 10.53 -22.29
CA PHE A 48 9.56 11.75 -22.02
C PHE A 48 8.67 12.98 -21.81
N LYS A 49 7.60 13.13 -22.60
CA LYS A 49 6.62 14.22 -22.45
C LYS A 49 5.89 14.15 -21.11
N VAL A 50 5.47 12.95 -20.70
CA VAL A 50 4.84 12.71 -19.39
C VAL A 50 5.82 12.98 -18.25
N LEU A 51 7.09 12.56 -18.38
CA LEU A 51 8.14 12.88 -17.41
C LEU A 51 8.36 14.39 -17.27
N MET A 52 8.43 15.12 -18.38
CA MET A 52 8.60 16.58 -18.36
C MET A 52 7.39 17.32 -17.77
N GLN A 53 6.18 16.81 -17.96
CA GLN A 53 4.99 17.34 -17.30
C GLN A 53 4.98 17.04 -15.80
N ALA A 54 5.39 15.83 -15.39
CA ALA A 54 5.47 15.44 -13.99
C ALA A 54 6.57 16.19 -13.23
N LEU A 55 7.71 16.47 -13.86
CA LEU A 55 8.80 17.28 -13.28
C LEU A 55 8.43 18.76 -13.14
N ARG A 56 7.49 19.26 -13.94
CA ARG A 56 6.93 20.61 -13.81
C ARG A 56 5.90 20.72 -12.69
N GLN A 57 5.40 19.59 -12.20
CA GLN A 57 4.56 19.52 -11.01
C GLN A 57 5.45 19.17 -9.81
N ASP A 58 5.03 19.60 -8.62
CA ASP A 58 5.75 19.48 -7.35
C ASP A 58 6.47 18.11 -7.21
N PRO A 59 7.76 18.04 -6.82
CA PRO A 59 8.50 16.78 -6.64
C PRO A 59 7.82 15.77 -5.71
N ALA A 60 6.93 16.22 -4.80
CA ALA A 60 6.05 15.33 -4.04
C ALA A 60 5.11 14.49 -4.92
N SER A 61 4.70 15.02 -6.08
CA SER A 61 3.81 14.38 -7.05
C SER A 61 4.50 13.24 -7.82
N VAL A 62 5.80 13.33 -8.09
CA VAL A 62 6.54 12.28 -8.84
C VAL A 62 6.70 11.01 -7.99
N ALA A 63 7.01 11.17 -6.70
CA ALA A 63 7.05 10.05 -5.75
C ALA A 63 5.67 9.40 -5.60
N GLN A 64 4.60 10.20 -5.55
CA GLN A 64 3.22 9.69 -5.53
C GLN A 64 2.83 8.99 -6.84
N VAL A 65 3.25 9.49 -8.01
CA VAL A 65 2.98 8.86 -9.31
C VAL A 65 3.71 7.53 -9.42
N VAL A 66 4.98 7.45 -9.00
CA VAL A 66 5.76 6.20 -8.98
C VAL A 66 5.18 5.19 -7.99
N MET A 67 4.75 5.64 -6.81
CA MET A 67 4.07 4.78 -5.82
C MET A 67 2.70 4.32 -6.33
N ALA A 68 1.88 5.22 -6.89
CA ALA A 68 0.54 4.90 -7.39
C ALA A 68 0.59 3.94 -8.58
N ALA A 69 1.58 4.07 -9.47
CA ALA A 69 1.76 3.17 -10.60
C ALA A 69 2.20 1.76 -10.19
N ASN A 70 2.91 1.61 -9.06
CA ASN A 70 3.42 0.31 -8.58
C ASN A 70 2.61 -0.26 -7.41
N ALA A 71 1.64 0.45 -6.85
CA ALA A 71 0.85 0.00 -5.71
C ALA A 71 0.17 -1.37 -5.92
N PRO A 72 -0.45 -1.67 -7.08
CA PRO A 72 -1.04 -3.00 -7.32
C PRO A 72 0.01 -4.12 -7.34
N VAL A 73 1.19 -3.85 -7.93
CA VAL A 73 2.29 -4.82 -8.01
C VAL A 73 2.90 -5.06 -6.61
N LEU A 74 3.06 -4.00 -5.82
CA LEU A 74 3.56 -4.09 -4.46
C LEU A 74 2.57 -4.80 -3.52
N LEU A 75 1.26 -4.62 -3.74
CA LEU A 75 0.20 -5.38 -3.04
C LEU A 75 0.20 -6.85 -3.45
N GLN A 76 0.37 -7.15 -4.74
CA GLN A 76 0.46 -8.53 -5.21
C GLN A 76 1.69 -9.23 -4.61
N ARG A 77 2.83 -8.54 -4.53
CA ARG A 77 4.07 -9.07 -3.97
C ARG A 77 3.94 -9.51 -2.51
N SER A 78 3.20 -8.76 -1.71
CA SER A 78 2.95 -9.08 -0.30
C SER A 78 1.82 -10.10 -0.14
N MET A 79 0.66 -9.85 -0.74
CA MET A 79 -0.59 -10.58 -0.47
C MET A 79 -0.72 -11.88 -1.28
N VAL A 80 -0.12 -11.95 -2.46
CA VAL A 80 -0.23 -13.13 -3.36
C VAL A 80 1.08 -13.92 -3.37
N ASP A 81 2.20 -13.26 -3.59
CA ASP A 81 3.51 -13.93 -3.65
C ASP A 81 4.04 -14.31 -2.25
N GLY A 82 3.37 -13.88 -1.17
CA GLY A 82 3.74 -14.21 0.21
C GLY A 82 5.04 -13.55 0.67
N LYS A 83 5.41 -12.39 0.09
CA LYS A 83 6.64 -11.66 0.42
C LYS A 83 6.32 -10.32 1.10
N PRO A 84 5.86 -10.32 2.35
CA PRO A 84 5.40 -9.11 3.05
C PRO A 84 6.48 -8.05 3.20
N ALA A 85 7.76 -8.45 3.32
CA ALA A 85 8.91 -7.54 3.44
C ALA A 85 9.31 -6.87 2.11
N GLU A 86 8.82 -7.36 0.96
CA GLU A 86 9.13 -6.83 -0.39
C GLU A 86 7.96 -6.04 -1.01
N GLY A 87 6.83 -5.92 -0.31
CA GLY A 87 5.59 -5.35 -0.84
C GLY A 87 5.01 -4.24 0.02
N VAL A 88 3.74 -3.92 -0.20
CA VAL A 88 2.95 -3.05 0.68
C VAL A 88 1.66 -3.76 1.05
N MET A 89 1.15 -3.53 2.26
CA MET A 89 -0.11 -4.13 2.73
C MET A 89 -0.97 -3.02 3.29
N SER A 90 -2.21 -2.90 2.80
CA SER A 90 -3.19 -1.96 3.35
C SER A 90 -3.91 -2.60 4.53
N ALA A 91 -4.02 -1.87 5.64
CA ALA A 91 -4.70 -2.35 6.83
C ALA A 91 -5.42 -1.23 7.60
N GLY A 92 -6.44 -1.61 8.34
CA GLY A 92 -7.07 -0.73 9.33
C GLY A 92 -6.25 -0.68 10.63
N GLN A 93 -6.45 0.38 11.43
CA GLN A 93 -5.77 0.51 12.74
C GLN A 93 -6.04 -0.67 13.68
N VAL A 94 -7.19 -1.33 13.52
CA VAL A 94 -7.60 -2.49 14.32
C VAL A 94 -6.69 -3.70 14.09
N ALA A 95 -5.92 -3.75 13.00
CA ALA A 95 -5.03 -4.87 12.70
C ALA A 95 -3.99 -5.12 13.81
N VAL A 96 -3.58 -4.08 14.56
CA VAL A 96 -2.65 -4.21 15.69
C VAL A 96 -3.21 -5.05 16.85
N LEU A 97 -4.53 -5.17 16.96
CA LEU A 97 -5.20 -5.96 17.99
C LEU A 97 -5.25 -7.44 17.65
N ILE A 98 -4.89 -7.83 16.42
CA ILE A 98 -4.92 -9.22 15.96
C ILE A 98 -3.63 -9.90 16.41
N GLY A 99 -3.68 -10.55 17.57
CA GLY A 99 -2.54 -11.29 18.15
C GLY A 99 -2.48 -12.78 17.80
N GLN A 100 -3.51 -13.31 17.15
CA GLN A 100 -3.61 -14.74 16.82
C GLN A 100 -4.42 -14.95 15.54
N LEU A 101 -4.12 -16.06 14.84
CA LEU A 101 -4.90 -16.48 13.69
C LEU A 101 -6.08 -17.33 14.18
N GLN A 102 -7.28 -16.86 13.87
CA GLN A 102 -8.53 -17.55 14.17
C GLN A 102 -9.19 -18.03 12.88
N SER A 103 -9.92 -19.13 12.95
CA SER A 103 -10.81 -19.53 11.85
C SER A 103 -11.94 -18.49 11.67
N CYS A 104 -12.50 -18.43 10.45
CA CYS A 104 -13.63 -17.53 10.18
C CYS A 104 -14.81 -17.76 11.13
N ARG A 105 -15.05 -19.03 11.53
CA ARG A 105 -16.09 -19.38 12.49
C ARG A 105 -15.83 -18.73 13.85
N GLU A 106 -14.63 -18.91 14.39
CA GLU A 106 -14.26 -18.35 15.70
C GLU A 106 -14.39 -16.83 15.75
N VAL A 107 -13.96 -16.15 14.68
CA VAL A 107 -14.08 -14.68 14.58
C VAL A 107 -15.55 -14.24 14.62
N VAL A 108 -16.41 -14.89 13.83
CA VAL A 108 -17.83 -14.54 13.77
C VAL A 108 -18.53 -14.84 15.09
N ASP A 109 -18.26 -16.01 15.67
CA ASP A 109 -18.88 -16.43 16.94
C ASP A 109 -18.48 -15.48 18.09
N ALA A 110 -17.21 -15.06 18.14
CA ALA A 110 -16.72 -14.09 19.12
C ALA A 110 -17.42 -12.73 18.96
N ILE A 111 -17.51 -12.19 17.73
CA ILE A 111 -18.18 -10.91 17.47
C ILE A 111 -19.66 -10.95 17.89
N VAL A 112 -20.36 -12.05 17.59
CA VAL A 112 -21.78 -12.22 17.98
C VAL A 112 -21.93 -12.30 19.50
N ALA A 113 -21.05 -13.03 20.18
CA ALA A 113 -21.06 -13.13 21.64
C ALA A 113 -20.80 -11.77 22.32
N ASP A 114 -19.83 -11.00 21.80
CA ASP A 114 -19.52 -9.65 22.29
C ASP A 114 -20.69 -8.69 22.09
N ALA A 115 -21.33 -8.72 20.92
CA ALA A 115 -22.50 -7.90 20.63
C ALA A 115 -23.69 -8.22 21.56
N ARG A 116 -23.94 -9.51 21.83
CA ARG A 116 -24.99 -9.94 22.79
C ARG A 116 -24.68 -9.46 24.20
N SER A 117 -23.42 -9.58 24.63
CA SER A 117 -22.96 -9.13 25.93
C SER A 117 -23.09 -7.62 26.09
N ALA A 118 -22.70 -6.84 25.06
CA ALA A 118 -22.87 -5.39 25.04
C ALA A 118 -24.35 -4.98 25.15
N ARG A 119 -25.23 -5.64 24.40
CA ARG A 119 -26.69 -5.38 24.47
C ARG A 119 -27.26 -5.69 25.85
N ALA A 120 -26.87 -6.80 26.47
CA ALA A 120 -27.33 -7.16 27.81
C ALA A 120 -26.93 -6.11 28.86
N ARG A 121 -25.69 -5.59 28.79
CA ARG A 121 -25.22 -4.51 29.66
C ARG A 121 -26.06 -3.24 29.47
N LEU A 122 -26.32 -2.83 28.23
CA LEU A 122 -27.12 -1.64 27.94
C LEU A 122 -28.57 -1.76 28.43
N ASN A 123 -29.17 -2.94 28.34
CA ASN A 123 -30.54 -3.18 28.85
C ASN A 123 -30.64 -3.20 30.38
N THR A 124 -29.51 -3.18 31.10
CA THR A 124 -29.48 -3.18 32.57
C THR A 124 -29.38 -1.75 33.13
N TYR A 125 -29.18 -0.73 32.28
CA TYR A 125 -29.25 0.70 32.60
C TYR A 125 -30.61 1.27 32.19
#